data_AF-A0A7V5J3S9-F1
#
_entry.id   AF-A0A7V5J3S9-F1
#
_cell.length_a   1.000
_cell.length_b   1.000
_cell.length_c   1.000
_cell.angle_alpha   90.00
_cell.angle_beta   90.00
_cell.angle_gamma   90.00
#
_symmetry.space_group_name_H-M   'P 1'
#
loop_
_entity.id
_entity.type
_entity.pdbx_description
1 polymer ?
#
loop_
_entity_poly.entity_id
_entity_poly.type
_entity_poly.pdbx_seq_one_letter_code
_entity_poly.pdbx_strand_id
1 'polypeptide(L)' 'SKVALSILSNIFVEKGYDFIDCQVETPHLVSLGARLIDRDQFLDELNLSLLKPSDLGSWSDWSSEI' A
#
# COMPACT_ATOMS: atom_id res chain seq x y z
N SER A 1 -8.01 2.57 -11.42
CA SER A 1 -7.29 3.41 -12.39
C SER A 1 -5.79 3.21 -12.21
N LYS A 2 -5.03 2.86 -13.25
CA LYS A 2 -3.60 2.49 -13.14
C LYS A 2 -2.71 3.66 -12.73
N VAL A 3 -2.92 4.83 -13.33
CA VAL A 3 -2.12 6.04 -13.06
C VAL A 3 -2.28 6.48 -11.61
N ALA A 4 -3.52 6.50 -11.10
CA ALA A 4 -3.78 6.84 -9.70
C ALA A 4 -3.07 5.89 -8.73
N LEU A 5 -3.12 4.57 -8.98
CA LEU A 5 -2.42 3.59 -8.15
C LEU A 5 -0.90 3.74 -8.23
N SER A 6 -0.34 4.05 -9.42
CA SER A 6 1.09 4.28 -9.58
C SER A 6 1.57 5.49 -8.78
N ILE A 7 0.87 6.62 -8.85
CA ILE A 7 1.22 7.83 -8.10
C ILE A 7 1.10 7.56 -6.60
N LEU A 8 -0.01 6.94 -6.16
CA LEU A 8 -0.21 6.60 -4.75
C LEU A 8 0.88 5.66 -4.23
N SER A 9 1.29 4.67 -5.04
CA SER A 9 2.36 3.75 -4.69
C SER A 9 3.69 4.48 -4.50
N ASN A 10 4.01 5.47 -5.35
CA ASN A 10 5.22 6.28 -5.19
C ASN A 10 5.19 7.08 -3.89
N ILE A 11 4.08 7.75 -3.60
CA ILE A 11 3.88 8.49 -2.35
C ILE A 11 4.07 7.57 -1.14
N PHE A 12 3.50 6.37 -1.17
CA PHE A 12 3.60 5.40 -0.08
C PHE A 12 5.02 4.89 0.14
N VAL A 13 5.78 4.66 -0.94
CA VAL A 13 7.20 4.29 -0.84
C VAL A 13 8.01 5.43 -0.22
N GLU A 14 7.81 6.68 -0.66
CA GLU A 14 8.51 7.86 -0.11
C GLU A 14 8.19 8.07 1.38
N LYS A 15 6.94 7.81 1.78
CA LYS A 15 6.49 7.96 3.18
C LYS A 15 6.78 6.73 4.06
N GLY A 16 7.32 5.65 3.50
CA GLY A 16 7.76 4.47 4.25
C GLY A 16 6.65 3.49 4.67
N TYR A 17 5.53 3.50 3.95
CA TYR A 17 4.49 2.47 4.08
C TYR A 17 4.98 1.13 3.53
N ASP A 18 4.60 0.03 4.18
CA ASP A 18 5.13 -1.31 3.84
C ASP A 18 4.39 -1.98 2.70
N PHE A 19 3.06 -1.90 2.67
CA PHE A 19 2.22 -2.57 1.68
C PHE A 19 0.84 -1.91 1.56
N ILE A 20 0.15 -2.24 0.46
CA ILE A 20 -1.26 -1.91 0.22
C ILE A 20 -2.07 -3.20 0.34
N ASP A 21 -2.94 -3.29 1.33
CA ASP A 21 -3.90 -4.39 1.43
C ASP A 21 -4.95 -4.27 0.30
N CYS A 22 -4.92 -5.22 -0.62
CA CYS A 22 -5.86 -5.31 -1.74
C CYS A 22 -7.04 -6.27 -1.48
N GLN A 23 -7.16 -6.80 -0.25
CA GLN A 23 -8.21 -7.71 0.19
C GLN A 23 -8.27 -9.01 -0.63
N VAL A 24 -9.35 -9.24 -1.38
CA VAL A 24 -9.58 -10.48 -2.12
C VAL A 24 -8.86 -10.41 -3.48
N GLU A 25 -8.13 -11.47 -3.82
CA GLU A 25 -7.44 -11.59 -5.11
C GLU A 25 -8.41 -11.45 -6.29
N THR A 26 -8.00 -10.67 -7.29
CA THR A 26 -8.63 -10.66 -8.61
C THR A 26 -7.56 -10.66 -9.71
N PRO A 27 -7.83 -11.22 -10.90
CA PRO A 27 -6.89 -11.14 -12.03
C PRO A 27 -6.48 -9.71 -12.37
N HIS A 28 -7.36 -8.74 -12.15
CA HIS A 28 -7.04 -7.33 -12.34
C HIS A 28 -5.96 -6.85 -11.37
N LEU A 29 -6.09 -7.13 -10.07
CA LEU A 29 -5.10 -6.76 -9.06
C LEU A 29 -3.74 -7.42 -9.32
N VAL A 30 -3.73 -8.71 -9.68
CA VAL A 30 -2.49 -9.41 -10.05
C VAL A 30 -1.84 -8.77 -11.28
N SER A 31 -2.62 -8.36 -12.28
CA SER A 31 -2.08 -7.64 -13.45
C SER A 31 -1.47 -6.27 -13.12
N LEU A 32 -1.79 -5.72 -11.95
CA LEU A 32 -1.23 -4.47 -11.43
C LEU A 32 -0.02 -4.71 -10.49
N GLY A 33 0.37 -5.96 -10.25
CA GLY A 33 1.51 -6.32 -9.40
C GLY A 33 1.15 -6.76 -7.99
N ALA A 34 -0.13 -6.89 -7.64
CA ALA A 34 -0.53 -7.47 -6.35
C ALA A 34 -0.10 -8.93 -6.24
N ARG A 35 0.24 -9.36 -5.02
CA ARG A 35 0.62 -10.75 -4.72
C ARG A 35 -0.32 -11.31 -3.67
N LEU A 36 -0.76 -12.55 -3.87
CA LEU A 36 -1.40 -13.32 -2.82
C LEU A 36 -0.33 -13.80 -1.82
N ILE A 37 -0.60 -13.59 -0.54
CA ILE A 37 0.24 -14.09 0.57
C ILE A 37 -0.63 -14.86 1.57
N ASP A 38 -0.01 -15.72 2.36
CA ASP A 38 -0.69 -16.44 3.43
C ASP A 38 -1.21 -15.47 4.49
N ARG A 39 -2.33 -15.84 5.11
CA ARG A 39 -2.97 -15.01 6.16
C ARG A 39 -2.03 -14.75 7.33
N ASP A 40 -1.30 -15.76 7.78
CA ASP A 40 -0.40 -15.63 8.94
C ASP A 40 0.76 -14.69 8.59
N GLN A 41 1.31 -14.79 7.38
CA GLN A 41 2.31 -13.84 6.88
C GLN A 41 1.76 -12.40 6.85
N PHE A 42 0.56 -12.19 6.32
CA PHE A 42 -0.08 -10.87 6.31
C PHE A 42 -0.23 -10.29 7.72
N LEU A 43 -0.67 -11.11 8.68
CA LEU A 43 -0.86 -10.67 10.06
C LEU A 43 0.47 -10.33 10.75
N ASP A 44 1.52 -11.09 10.48
CA ASP A 44 2.87 -10.79 10.98
C ASP A 44 3.39 -9.46 10.42
N GLU A 45 3.28 -9.25 9.10
CA GLU A 45 3.66 -8.00 8.45
C GLU A 45 2.82 -6.81 8.96
N LEU A 46 1.51 -6.98 9.10
CA LEU A 46 0.61 -5.95 9.63
C LEU A 46 0.96 -5.55 11.07
N ASN A 47 1.23 -6.52 11.94
CA ASN A 47 1.60 -6.24 13.32
C ASN A 47 2.89 -5.41 13.40
N LEU A 48 3.86 -5.68 12.53
CA LEU A 48 5.08 -4.88 12.44
C LEU A 48 4.80 -3.47 11.89
N SER A 49 3.99 -3.34 10.85
CA SER A 49 3.61 -2.04 10.27
C SER A 49 2.85 -1.15 11.26
N LEU A 50 2.01 -1.73 12.11
CA LEU A 50 1.24 -0.99 13.13
C LEU A 50 2.11 -0.38 14.24
N LEU A 51 3.38 -0.80 14.38
CA LEU A 51 4.33 -0.17 15.31
C LEU A 51 4.88 1.16 14.78
N LYS A 52 4.70 1.45 13.48
CA LYS A 52 5.19 2.67 12.85
C LYS A 52 4.23 3.85 13.11
N PRO A 53 4.74 5.10 13.13
CA PRO A 53 3.90 6.29 13.17
C PRO A 53 2.90 6.31 12.00
N SER A 54 1.71 6.83 12.25
CA SER A 54 0.68 7.04 11.22
C SER A 54 0.59 8.51 10.83
N ASP A 55 0.41 8.80 9.54
CA ASP A 55 0.06 10.13 9.05
C ASP A 55 -1.42 10.45 9.35
N LEU A 56 -1.69 10.95 10.55
CA LEU A 56 -3.02 11.40 10.96
C LEU A 56 -3.33 12.80 10.41
N GLY A 57 -4.57 13.03 9.96
CA GLY A 57 -5.04 14.34 9.48
C GLY A 57 -5.37 14.34 7.98
N SER A 58 -5.28 15.51 7.35
CA SER A 58 -5.56 15.68 5.91
C SER A 58 -4.41 15.14 5.06
N TRP A 59 -4.75 14.51 3.94
CA TRP A 59 -3.80 14.01 2.93
C TRP A 59 -3.85 14.82 1.61
N SER A 60 -4.56 15.95 1.59
CA SER A 60 -4.77 16.73 0.36
C SER A 60 -3.49 17.31 -0.25
N ASP A 61 -2.45 17.49 0.56
CA ASP A 61 -1.16 18.06 0.12
C ASP A 61 -0.14 17.00 -0.28
N TRP A 62 -0.55 15.73 -0.37
CA TRP A 62 0.35 14.65 -0.80
C TRP A 62 0.59 14.71 -2.31
N SER A 63 1.86 14.78 -2.68
CA SER A 63 2.34 14.67 -4.06
C SER A 63 3.63 13.87 -4.09
N SER A 64 3.87 13.09 -5.15
CA SER A 64 5.21 12.58 -5.44
C SER A 64 5.82 13.39 -6.57
N GLU A 65 7.15 13.44 -6.63
CA GLU A 65 7.82 13.80 -7.86
C GLU A 65 7.55 12.66 -8.87
N ILE A 66 7.19 13.01 -10.12
CA ILE A 66 7.01 12.05 -11.22
C ILE A 66 8.30 12.02 -12.03
#